data_AF-A0A917VPN1-F1
#
_entry.id   AF-A0A917VPN1-F1
#
_cell.length_a   1.000
_cell.length_b   1.000
_cell.length_c   1.000
_cell.angle_alpha   90.00
_cell.angle_beta   90.00
_cell.angle_gamma   90.00
#
_symmetry.space_group_name_H-M   'P 1'
#
loop_
_entity.id
_entity.type
_entity.pdbx_description
1 polymer ?
#
loop_
_entity_poly.entity_id
_entity_poly.type
_entity_poly.pdbx_seq_one_letter_code
_entity_poly.pdbx_strand_id
1 'polypeptide(L)'
;MGTIFSQDPDDLRGRGDKHVPVADAYRAGARDDPEWEGGFLERAGYGASALLDKNKAKAQSRIQLMNGYADTHQGARNVSHSGATTFEGSDTDGAGGVRGSDA
;
A
#
# COMPACT_ATOMS: atom_id res chain seq x y z
N MET A 1 34.06 -11.86 -8.40
CA MET A 1 33.08 -11.28 -9.34
C MET A 1 32.05 -12.36 -9.63
N GLY A 2 30.79 -12.30 -9.25
CA GLY A 2 29.94 -11.33 -8.60
C GLY A 2 28.57 -11.99 -8.74
N THR A 3 27.95 -12.44 -7.66
CA THR A 3 26.54 -12.85 -7.66
C THR A 3 25.74 -11.58 -7.87
N ILE A 4 25.75 -11.09 -9.12
CA ILE A 4 24.96 -9.97 -9.58
C ILE A 4 23.53 -10.42 -9.33
N PHE A 5 22.88 -9.69 -8.43
CA PHE A 5 21.48 -9.81 -8.12
C PHE A 5 20.68 -9.92 -9.43
N SER A 6 20.39 -11.13 -9.89
CA SER A 6 19.40 -11.35 -10.95
C SER A 6 18.03 -11.22 -10.32
N GLN A 7 17.71 -10.03 -9.80
CA GLN A 7 16.33 -9.69 -9.55
C GLN A 7 15.72 -9.43 -10.91
N ASP A 8 15.18 -10.49 -11.49
CA ASP A 8 14.38 -10.43 -12.71
C ASP A 8 13.28 -9.36 -12.50
N PRO A 9 13.08 -8.42 -13.45
CA PRO A 9 11.98 -7.47 -13.42
C PRO A 9 10.63 -8.12 -13.04
N ASP A 10 10.39 -9.36 -13.46
CA ASP A 10 9.17 -10.09 -13.12
C ASP A 10 9.13 -10.58 -11.67
N ASP A 11 10.26 -10.96 -11.07
CA ASP A 11 10.36 -11.26 -9.63
C ASP A 11 10.12 -10.00 -8.78
N LEU A 12 10.60 -8.84 -9.23
CA LEU A 12 10.35 -7.56 -8.56
C LEU A 12 8.86 -7.20 -8.59
N ARG A 13 8.22 -7.26 -9.76
CA ARG A 13 6.77 -7.04 -9.88
C ARG A 13 5.99 -8.03 -9.03
N GLY A 14 6.34 -9.32 -9.10
CA GLY A 14 5.69 -10.38 -8.32
C GLY A 14 5.81 -10.18 -6.81
N ARG A 15 6.91 -9.60 -6.31
CA ARG A 15 7.05 -9.18 -4.91
C ARG A 15 6.19 -7.96 -4.60
N GLY A 16 6.16 -6.97 -5.48
CA GLY A 16 5.32 -5.78 -5.35
C GLY A 16 3.83 -6.10 -5.29
N ASP A 17 3.36 -7.02 -6.13
CA ASP A 17 1.93 -7.37 -6.25
C ASP A 17 1.40 -8.12 -5.02
N LYS A 18 2.27 -8.76 -4.22
CA LYS A 18 1.91 -9.33 -2.91
C LYS A 18 1.41 -8.28 -1.91
N HIS A 19 1.74 -7.00 -2.12
CA HIS A 19 1.26 -5.91 -1.27
C HIS A 19 -0.16 -5.44 -1.60
N VAL A 20 -0.68 -5.74 -2.79
CA VAL A 20 -2.05 -5.36 -3.20
C VAL A 20 -3.13 -5.91 -2.27
N PRO A 21 -3.23 -7.23 -2.03
CA PRO A 21 -4.28 -7.78 -1.16
C PRO A 21 -4.17 -7.27 0.28
N VAL A 22 -2.96 -6.93 0.74
CA VAL A 22 -2.73 -6.38 2.07
C VAL A 22 -3.23 -4.93 2.16
N ALA A 23 -2.91 -4.10 1.17
CA ALA A 23 -3.42 -2.73 1.09
C ALA A 23 -4.96 -2.70 1.02
N ASP A 24 -5.55 -3.59 0.24
CA ASP A 24 -7.01 -3.69 0.10
C ASP A 24 -7.68 -4.14 1.41
N ALA A 25 -7.07 -5.08 2.15
CA ALA A 25 -7.57 -5.51 3.45
C ALA A 25 -7.57 -4.35 4.47
N TYR A 26 -6.51 -3.54 4.49
CA TYR A 26 -6.45 -2.35 5.34
C TYR A 26 -7.49 -1.30 4.96
N ARG A 27 -7.71 -1.06 3.66
CA ARG A 27 -8.78 -0.16 3.17
C ARG A 27 -10.18 -0.66 3.52
N ALA A 28 -10.42 -1.96 3.42
CA ALA A 28 -11.69 -2.55 3.84
C ALA A 28 -11.91 -2.38 5.35
N GLY A 29 -10.86 -2.51 6.16
CA GLY A 29 -10.90 -2.27 7.61
C GLY A 29 -11.03 -0.80 8.01
N ALA A 30 -10.71 0.13 7.11
CA ALA A 30 -10.81 1.59 7.30
C ALA A 30 -12.20 2.17 6.99
N ARG A 31 -13.21 1.32 6.74
CA ARG A 31 -14.57 1.81 6.48
C ARG A 31 -15.18 2.37 7.76
N ASP A 32 -15.79 3.55 7.62
CA ASP A 32 -16.61 4.18 8.65
C ASP A 32 -17.90 3.37 8.83
N ASP A 33 -18.36 3.19 10.07
CA ASP A 33 -19.56 2.43 10.41
C ASP A 33 -20.62 3.39 11.03
N PRO A 34 -21.41 4.06 10.18
CA PRO A 34 -22.42 5.00 10.64
C PRO A 34 -23.61 4.31 11.34
N GLU A 35 -23.83 3.00 11.13
CA GLU A 35 -24.89 2.25 11.80
C GLU A 35 -24.56 2.01 13.28
N TRP A 36 -23.28 1.78 13.59
CA TRP A 36 -22.81 1.65 14.98
C TRP A 36 -23.07 2.92 15.81
N GLU A 37 -22.92 4.10 15.20
CA GLU A 37 -23.13 5.39 15.88
C GLU A 37 -24.59 5.57 16.33
N GLY A 38 -25.53 5.29 15.42
CA GLY A 38 -26.97 5.36 15.71
C GLY A 38 -27.36 4.38 16.83
N GLY A 39 -26.88 3.14 16.75
CA GLY A 39 -27.15 2.11 17.76
C GLY A 39 -26.51 2.39 19.12
N PHE A 40 -25.37 3.09 19.17
CA PHE A 40 -24.73 3.48 20.43
C PHE A 40 -25.58 4.51 21.20
N LEU A 41 -26.08 5.54 20.51
CA LEU A 41 -26.94 6.56 21.11
C LEU A 41 -28.28 5.97 21.58
N GLU A 42 -28.84 5.04 20.81
CA GLU A 42 -30.09 4.37 21.13
C GLU A 42 -29.96 3.49 22.40
N ARG A 43 -28.81 2.82 22.61
CA ARG A 43 -28.59 1.97 23.80
C ARG A 43 -28.07 2.72 25.02
N ALA A 44 -27.18 3.68 24.83
CA ALA A 44 -26.51 4.38 25.93
C ALA A 44 -27.29 5.62 26.40
N GLY A 45 -28.28 6.06 25.62
CA GLY A 45 -29.07 7.26 25.86
C GLY A 45 -28.33 8.56 25.51
N TYR A 46 -29.08 9.65 25.36
CA TYR A 46 -28.54 10.96 24.92
C TYR A 46 -27.44 11.54 25.84
N GLY A 47 -27.39 11.13 27.11
CA GLY A 47 -26.33 11.53 28.05
C GLY A 47 -24.94 10.94 27.74
N ALA A 48 -24.87 9.93 26.86
CA ALA A 48 -23.62 9.31 26.44
C ALA A 48 -22.95 10.02 25.25
N SER A 49 -23.42 11.21 24.85
CA SER A 49 -22.86 11.99 23.73
C SER A 49 -21.35 12.24 23.87
N ALA A 50 -20.85 12.54 25.08
CA ALA A 50 -19.42 12.71 25.31
C ALA A 50 -18.60 11.42 25.16
N LEU A 51 -19.21 10.24 25.37
CA LEU A 51 -18.60 8.94 25.08
C LEU A 51 -18.66 8.64 23.58
N LEU A 52 -19.74 9.06 22.91
CA LEU A 52 -19.86 8.95 21.46
C LEU A 52 -18.74 9.75 20.77
N ASP A 53 -18.49 10.99 21.16
CA ASP A 53 -17.44 11.83 20.56
C ASP A 53 -16.04 11.21 20.73
N LYS A 54 -15.75 10.64 21.91
CA LYS A 54 -14.49 9.91 22.14
C LYS A 54 -14.38 8.66 21.26
N ASN A 55 -15.47 7.92 21.08
CA ASN A 55 -15.48 6.74 20.22
C ASN A 55 -15.36 7.11 18.75
N LYS A 56 -15.97 8.21 18.30
CA LYS A 56 -15.79 8.78 16.96
C LYS A 56 -14.35 9.16 16.69
N ALA A 57 -13.72 9.90 17.61
CA ALA A 57 -12.31 10.27 17.49
C ALA A 57 -11.41 9.03 17.41
N LYS A 58 -11.70 8.00 18.22
CA LYS A 58 -10.99 6.71 18.17
C LYS A 58 -11.22 5.95 16.86
N ALA A 59 -12.45 5.94 16.35
CA ALA A 59 -12.79 5.33 15.07
C ALA A 59 -12.06 6.04 13.92
N GLN A 60 -12.09 7.38 13.88
CA GLN A 60 -11.38 8.19 12.89
C GLN A 60 -9.85 7.96 12.95
N SER A 61 -9.26 7.93 14.14
CA SER A 61 -7.83 7.63 14.30
C SER A 61 -7.49 6.23 13.79
N ARG A 62 -8.34 5.24 14.04
CA ARG A 62 -8.18 3.88 13.48
C ARG A 62 -8.28 3.90 11.95
N ILE A 63 -9.24 4.62 11.37
CA ILE A 63 -9.38 4.77 9.91
C ILE A 63 -8.11 5.37 9.31
N GLN A 64 -7.60 6.45 9.89
CA GLN A 64 -6.35 7.09 9.45
C GLN A 64 -5.16 6.15 9.52
N LEU A 65 -5.00 5.40 10.63
CA LEU A 65 -3.94 4.40 10.77
C LEU A 65 -4.04 3.30 9.72
N MET A 66 -5.23 2.75 9.51
CA MET A 66 -5.45 1.69 8.52
C MET A 66 -5.16 2.18 7.09
N ASN A 67 -5.59 3.40 6.74
CA ASN A 67 -5.22 4.01 5.46
C ASN A 67 -3.71 4.23 5.34
N GLY A 68 -3.03 4.69 6.40
CA GLY A 68 -1.56 4.83 6.38
C GLY A 68 -0.82 3.51 6.16
N TYR A 69 -1.30 2.41 6.74
CA TYR A 69 -0.76 1.07 6.44
C TYR A 69 -1.03 0.65 5.00
N ALA A 70 -2.23 0.91 4.47
CA ALA A 70 -2.53 0.65 3.07
C ALA A 70 -1.61 1.42 2.11
N ASP A 71 -1.37 2.70 2.40
CA ASP A 71 -0.48 3.56 1.61
C ASP A 71 0.97 3.10 1.66
N THR A 72 1.42 2.60 2.82
CA THR A 72 2.76 2.00 2.96
C THR A 72 2.92 0.79 2.04
N HIS A 73 1.92 -0.09 2.00
CA HIS A 73 1.92 -1.26 1.11
C HIS A 73 1.83 -0.89 -0.37
N GLN A 74 1.02 0.12 -0.71
CA GLN A 74 0.97 0.66 -2.06
C GLN A 74 2.31 1.29 -2.47
N GLY A 75 2.98 1.99 -1.54
CA GLY A 75 4.32 2.54 -1.74
C GLY A 75 5.36 1.45 -2.03
N ALA A 76 5.34 0.36 -1.26
CA ALA A 76 6.22 -0.79 -1.49
C ALA A 76 6.01 -1.39 -2.88
N ARG A 77 4.76 -1.55 -3.32
CA ARG A 77 4.44 -1.98 -4.70
C ARG A 77 5.01 -1.02 -5.73
N ASN A 78 4.80 0.29 -5.56
CA ASN A 78 5.28 1.30 -6.50
C ASN A 78 6.82 1.28 -6.62
N VAL A 79 7.53 1.12 -5.50
CA VAL A 79 9.00 0.97 -5.50
C VAL A 79 9.42 -0.29 -6.27
N SER A 80 8.76 -1.43 -6.04
CA SER A 80 9.06 -2.67 -6.76
C SER A 80 8.82 -2.55 -8.28
N HIS A 81 7.72 -1.92 -8.70
CA HIS A 81 7.41 -1.70 -10.11
C HIS A 81 8.37 -0.70 -10.76
N SER A 82 8.69 0.41 -10.09
CA SER A 82 9.70 1.37 -10.58
C SER A 82 11.10 0.75 -10.67
N GLY A 83 11.44 -0.13 -9.72
CA GLY A 83 12.67 -0.92 -9.76
C GLY A 83 12.73 -1.82 -10.99
N ALA A 84 11.66 -2.57 -11.25
CA ALA A 84 11.55 -3.42 -12.45
C ALA A 84 11.72 -2.63 -13.75
N THR A 85 11.06 -1.47 -13.87
CA THR A 85 11.22 -0.58 -15.04
C THR A 85 12.65 -0.08 -15.20
N THR A 86 13.35 0.21 -14.10
CA THR A 86 14.76 0.66 -14.15
C THR A 86 15.69 -0.43 -14.68
N PHE A 87 15.46 -1.69 -14.30
CA PHE A 87 16.22 -2.82 -14.80
C PHE A 87 15.99 -3.04 -16.30
N GLU A 88 14.73 -2.99 -16.75
CA GLU A 88 14.41 -3.10 -18.18
C GLU A 88 15.04 -1.96 -19.01
N GLY A 89 14.98 -0.72 -18.51
CA GLY A 89 15.63 0.42 -19.16
C GLY A 89 17.16 0.23 -19.30
N SER A 90 17.80 -0.25 -18.23
CA SER A 90 19.24 -0.52 -18.22
C SER A 90 19.66 -1.65 -19.17
N ASP A 91 18.85 -2.71 -19.27
CA ASP A 91 19.09 -3.81 -20.21
C ASP A 91 18.92 -3.37 -21.66
N THR A 92 17.97 -2.47 -21.93
CA THR A 92 17.76 -1.91 -23.27
C THR A 92 18.91 -1.00 -23.70
N ASP A 93 19.38 -0.14 -22.79
CA ASP A 93 20.53 0.76 -23.02
C ASP A 93 21.85 -0.01 -23.14
N GLY A 94 22.03 -1.08 -22.35
CA GLY A 94 23.18 -1.99 -22.45
C GLY A 94 23.21 -2.78 -23.76
N ALA A 95 22.06 -3.25 -24.25
CA ALA A 95 21.95 -3.91 -25.55
C ALA A 95 22.18 -2.93 -26.73
N GLY A 96 21.84 -1.65 -26.56
CA GLY A 96 22.13 -0.58 -27.52
C GLY A 96 23.63 -0.25 -27.61
N GLY A 97 24.35 -0.25 -26.48
CA GLY A 97 25.79 0.04 -26.43
C GLY A 97 26.68 -1.04 -27.04
N VAL A 98 26.30 -2.32 -26.95
CA VAL A 98 27.10 -3.44 -27.47
C VAL A 98 27.05 -3.55 -29.01
N ARG A 99 26.04 -2.98 -29.67
CA ARG A 99 25.97 -2.94 -31.14
C ARG A 99 26.62 -1.71 -31.78
N GLY A 100 27.12 -0.76 -30.98
CA GLY A 100 27.67 0.51 -31.46
C GLY A 100 29.20 0.62 -31.49
N SER A 101 29.95 -0.40 -31.04
CA SER A 101 31.41 -0.33 -30.95
C SER A 101 32.18 -0.98 -32.10
N ASP A 102 31.49 -1.48 -33.13
CA ASP A 102 32.09 -2.00 -34.37
C ASP A 102 31.58 -1.20 -35.58
N ALA A 103 32.06 0.05 -35.74
CA ALA A 103 31.99 0.80 -36.99
C ALA A 103 33.19 1.73 -37.13
#